data_AF-A0A3E1P4P3-F1
#
_entry.id   AF-A0A3E1P4P3-F1
#
_cell.length_a   1.000
_cell.length_b   1.000
_cell.length_c   1.000
_cell.angle_alpha   90.00
_cell.angle_beta   90.00
_cell.angle_gamma   90.00
#
_symmetry.space_group_name_H-M   'P 1'
#
loop_
_entity.id
_entity.type
_entity.pdbx_description
1 polymer ?
#
loop_
_entity_poly.entity_id
_entity_poly.type
_entity_poly.pdbx_seq_one_letter_code
_entity_poly.pdbx_strand_id
1 'polypeptide(L)'
;METPYIDLHCHPALKPYGKSFSVSPTRSNSPDPAKPNSLWYYDPPSLTDKLLNYIGGLTKFSQANATALAYGNVHIVCPSLYPLEKWFVNNKLGTGSVSDVINDFALGIGKERINFIQQITDYYSDLKDEYNFYRQLHNTVVKGQYRYVLVKNYTEIEYWQSRNDGITTICFLLTIEGLHVLNTGLETDPNPDEVLAHATELKNWEFKPFFVTFAHHFWNHLCGHAKSLSGLVADATDQSKGINTGFTDLGKQVLSILLDNTDNKRILIDIKHMSALARSEYIDYLKANNLKVPLIMSHAAANGLRSRTEPVVDILETGYKLLQEDINFYDEEILYLVQSDGIIGLQLDERRIASAATLHDTPHSLFRNKIMHYRSALLWNQVQHIAELLNAHGLFAWNNIAIGSDFDGIIDPLNAFWTEEEIPFLADYLERHAYNYMQGRGSTVLQTYNQISPHEIITRIFSDNALRFIKTYFI
;
A
#
# COMPACT_ATOMS: atom_id res chain seq x y z
N MET A 1 2.13 -13.65 24.47
CA MET A 1 2.64 -12.59 23.58
C MET A 1 1.47 -12.19 22.72
N GLU A 2 1.11 -10.91 22.71
CA GLU A 2 0.13 -10.40 21.75
C GLU A 2 0.64 -10.68 20.34
N THR A 3 -0.25 -11.13 19.45
CA THR A 3 0.09 -11.42 18.05
C THR A 3 0.56 -10.12 17.40
N PRO A 4 1.73 -10.08 16.74
CA PRO A 4 2.23 -8.85 16.13
C PRO A 4 1.36 -8.39 14.97
N TYR A 5 1.36 -7.08 14.72
CA TYR A 5 0.66 -6.47 13.60
C TYR A 5 1.42 -6.69 12.29
N ILE A 6 0.67 -6.77 11.19
CA ILE A 6 1.21 -6.94 9.83
C ILE A 6 0.64 -5.85 8.93
N ASP A 7 1.52 -5.17 8.20
CA ASP A 7 1.14 -4.21 7.15
C ASP A 7 1.60 -4.71 5.78
N LEU A 8 0.65 -4.91 4.86
CA LEU A 8 0.92 -5.39 3.50
C LEU A 8 1.45 -4.30 2.56
N HIS A 9 1.44 -3.02 2.93
CA HIS A 9 1.92 -1.96 2.04
C HIS A 9 2.19 -0.65 2.79
N CYS A 10 3.45 -0.21 2.82
CA CYS A 10 3.83 1.15 3.21
C CYS A 10 5.19 1.54 2.63
N HIS A 11 5.60 2.81 2.81
CA HIS A 11 6.81 3.37 2.21
C HIS A 11 7.83 3.90 3.24
N PRO A 12 8.37 3.06 4.13
CA PRO A 12 9.20 3.52 5.25
C PRO A 12 10.53 4.15 4.80
N ALA A 13 11.00 3.88 3.59
CA ALA A 13 12.21 4.50 3.04
C ALA A 13 11.97 5.75 2.19
N LEU A 14 10.74 6.11 1.82
CA LEU A 14 10.52 7.20 0.84
C LEU A 14 11.24 8.50 1.25
N LYS A 15 11.05 8.92 2.50
CA LYS A 15 11.69 10.13 3.04
C LYS A 15 13.17 9.90 3.35
N PRO A 16 13.58 8.86 4.10
CA PRO A 16 15.00 8.60 4.37
C PRO A 16 15.88 8.42 3.12
N TYR A 17 15.41 7.65 2.14
CA TYR A 17 16.09 7.47 0.86
C TYR A 17 16.17 8.79 0.11
N GLY A 18 15.10 9.59 0.06
CA GLY A 18 15.16 10.93 -0.51
C GLY A 18 16.21 11.82 0.15
N LYS A 19 16.23 11.91 1.48
CA LYS A 19 17.21 12.71 2.24
C LYS A 19 18.64 12.21 2.08
N SER A 20 18.85 10.96 1.66
CA SER A 20 20.17 10.40 1.40
C SER A 20 20.88 11.02 0.17
N PHE A 21 20.17 11.77 -0.68
CA PHE A 21 20.76 12.46 -1.83
C PHE A 21 21.54 13.74 -1.43
N SER A 22 21.30 14.28 -0.23
CA SER A 22 21.99 15.48 0.27
C SER A 22 23.19 15.19 1.18
N VAL A 23 23.63 13.93 1.28
CA VAL A 23 24.77 13.53 2.11
C VAL A 23 25.89 12.92 1.26
N SER A 24 27.09 12.82 1.81
CA SER A 24 28.24 12.16 1.17
C SER A 24 28.73 10.98 2.02
N PRO A 25 28.80 9.76 1.49
CA PRO A 25 28.34 9.35 0.15
C PRO A 25 26.82 9.46 0.00
N THR A 26 26.33 9.75 -1.21
CA THR A 26 24.88 9.78 -1.50
C THR A 26 24.29 8.38 -1.42
N ARG A 27 22.96 8.27 -1.25
CA ARG A 27 22.25 6.98 -1.15
C ARG A 27 22.67 6.13 0.05
N SER A 28 23.24 6.76 1.07
CA SER A 28 23.65 6.10 2.30
C SER A 28 22.52 6.07 3.33
N ASN A 29 22.28 4.91 3.93
CA ASN A 29 21.37 4.68 5.04
C ASN A 29 22.14 4.79 6.36
N SER A 30 21.86 5.85 7.14
CA SER A 30 22.62 6.09 8.37
C SER A 30 22.20 5.15 9.50
N PRO A 31 23.14 4.47 10.19
CA PRO A 31 22.81 3.72 11.41
C PRO A 31 22.48 4.63 12.60
N ASP A 32 22.75 5.94 12.49
CA ASP A 32 22.41 6.94 13.50
C ASP A 32 20.94 7.37 13.31
N PRO A 33 20.02 6.99 14.21
CA PRO A 33 18.60 7.31 14.10
C PRO A 33 18.30 8.80 14.29
N ALA A 34 19.29 9.64 14.61
CA ALA A 34 19.14 11.10 14.61
C ALA A 34 19.32 11.73 13.22
N LYS A 35 19.75 10.95 12.20
CA LYS A 35 20.01 11.47 10.85
C LYS A 35 18.80 11.29 9.94
N PRO A 36 18.38 12.32 9.18
CA PRO A 36 17.23 12.23 8.27
C PRO A 36 17.33 11.17 7.17
N ASN A 37 18.53 10.71 6.83
CA ASN A 37 18.78 9.61 5.89
C ASN A 37 18.89 8.23 6.59
N SER A 38 18.40 8.11 7.82
CA SER A 38 18.26 6.83 8.52
C SER A 38 16.86 6.30 8.36
N LEU A 39 16.70 5.00 8.09
CA LEU A 39 15.39 4.34 8.15
C LEU A 39 14.79 4.36 9.57
N TRP A 40 15.62 4.60 10.60
CA TRP A 40 15.21 4.72 11.99
C TRP A 40 14.97 6.17 12.42
N TYR A 41 15.07 7.13 11.50
CA TYR A 41 14.80 8.53 11.79
C TYR A 41 13.35 8.70 12.23
N TYR A 42 13.16 9.23 13.43
CA TYR A 42 11.85 9.41 14.03
C TYR A 42 11.58 10.90 14.21
N ASP A 43 10.65 11.39 13.39
CA ASP A 43 10.18 12.77 13.40
C ASP A 43 8.64 12.74 13.36
N PRO A 44 8.00 12.39 14.50
CA PRO A 44 6.56 12.26 14.56
C PRO A 44 5.90 13.62 14.38
N PRO A 45 4.68 13.65 13.82
CA PRO A 45 3.97 14.90 13.60
C PRO A 45 3.85 15.75 14.87
N SER A 46 4.30 17.01 14.80
CA SER A 46 4.11 17.97 15.88
C SER A 46 2.63 18.34 16.04
N LEU A 47 2.25 18.98 17.15
CA LEU A 47 0.87 19.46 17.34
C LEU A 47 0.42 20.43 16.23
N THR A 48 1.34 21.26 15.72
CA THR A 48 1.07 22.17 14.60
C THR A 48 0.89 21.41 13.29
N ASP A 49 1.67 20.36 13.04
CA ASP A 49 1.52 19.52 11.85
C ASP A 49 0.19 18.77 11.87
N LYS A 50 -0.18 18.23 13.03
CA LYS A 50 -1.49 17.56 13.24
C LYS A 50 -2.65 18.53 13.01
N LEU A 51 -2.53 19.77 13.49
CA LEU A 51 -3.54 20.80 13.28
C LEU A 51 -3.63 21.22 11.80
N LEU A 52 -2.50 21.35 11.10
CA LEU A 52 -2.46 21.69 9.69
C LEU A 52 -3.00 20.56 8.80
N ASN A 53 -2.68 19.30 9.09
CA ASN A 53 -3.29 18.16 8.41
C ASN A 53 -4.79 18.09 8.70
N TYR A 54 -5.21 18.25 9.96
CA TYR A 54 -6.63 18.26 10.35
C TYR A 54 -7.46 19.35 9.64
N ILE A 55 -6.85 20.51 9.33
CA ILE A 55 -7.53 21.63 8.67
C ILE A 55 -7.39 21.59 7.14
N GLY A 56 -6.27 21.09 6.61
CA GLY A 56 -5.86 21.27 5.21
C GLY A 56 -5.53 20.00 4.43
N GLY A 57 -5.55 18.81 5.02
CA GLY A 57 -5.30 17.54 4.33
C GLY A 57 -3.89 17.38 3.74
N LEU A 58 -2.92 18.18 4.19
CA LEU A 58 -1.55 18.17 3.69
C LEU A 58 -0.60 17.47 4.68
N THR A 59 -0.07 16.32 4.30
CA THR A 59 0.80 15.47 5.13
C THR A 59 2.28 15.80 4.90
N LYS A 60 2.91 16.55 5.83
CA LYS A 60 4.31 17.01 5.71
C LYS A 60 5.31 16.23 6.57
N PHE A 61 4.83 15.32 7.41
CA PHE A 61 5.60 14.52 8.38
C PHE A 61 5.69 13.06 7.93
N SER A 62 6.70 12.31 8.37
CA SER A 62 6.82 10.86 8.07
C SER A 62 5.74 10.06 8.77
N GLN A 63 5.13 9.13 8.02
CA GLN A 63 4.06 8.25 8.50
C GLN A 63 4.57 6.83 8.73
N ALA A 64 5.55 6.39 7.94
CA ALA A 64 6.21 5.10 8.06
C ALA A 64 7.73 5.29 8.20
N ASN A 65 8.31 4.64 9.20
CA ASN A 65 9.74 4.44 9.37
C ASN A 65 9.95 3.27 10.32
N ALA A 66 11.16 2.72 10.41
CA ALA A 66 11.42 1.54 11.24
C ALA A 66 11.16 1.78 12.73
N THR A 67 11.30 3.01 13.22
CA THR A 67 10.98 3.36 14.61
C THR A 67 9.46 3.37 14.85
N ALA A 68 8.68 3.98 13.96
CA ALA A 68 7.22 4.02 14.06
C ALA A 68 6.62 2.60 13.96
N LEU A 69 7.12 1.76 13.05
CA LEU A 69 6.76 0.34 12.96
C LEU A 69 7.02 -0.41 14.27
N ALA A 70 8.18 -0.20 14.89
CA ALA A 70 8.52 -0.82 16.17
C ALA A 70 7.59 -0.35 17.30
N TYR A 71 7.27 0.94 17.38
CA TYR A 71 6.35 1.47 18.38
C TYR A 71 4.90 1.02 18.16
N GLY A 72 4.50 0.81 16.91
CA GLY A 72 3.22 0.24 16.52
C GLY A 72 3.11 -1.27 16.68
N ASN A 73 4.15 -1.95 17.19
CA ASN A 73 4.21 -3.42 17.29
C ASN A 73 3.96 -4.12 15.92
N VAL A 74 4.39 -3.48 14.82
CA VAL A 74 4.34 -4.01 13.45
C VAL A 74 5.64 -4.78 13.19
N HIS A 75 5.57 -6.11 13.15
CA HIS A 75 6.78 -6.96 13.06
C HIS A 75 6.95 -7.64 11.71
N ILE A 76 5.94 -7.61 10.84
CA ILE A 76 6.04 -8.08 9.46
C ILE A 76 5.46 -6.97 8.58
N VAL A 77 6.22 -6.54 7.60
CA VAL A 77 5.79 -5.46 6.70
C VAL A 77 6.28 -5.71 5.29
N CYS A 78 5.49 -5.29 4.31
CA CYS A 78 5.86 -5.27 2.91
C CYS A 78 6.24 -3.85 2.47
N PRO A 79 7.50 -3.41 2.69
CA PRO A 79 7.93 -2.11 2.21
C PRO A 79 7.99 -2.09 0.69
N SER A 80 7.28 -1.14 0.10
CA SER A 80 7.22 -0.97 -1.35
C SER A 80 8.35 -0.07 -1.84
N LEU A 81 9.23 -0.64 -2.66
CA LEU A 81 10.24 0.11 -3.41
C LEU A 81 9.53 0.98 -4.44
N TYR A 82 9.83 2.27 -4.43
CA TYR A 82 9.14 3.24 -5.24
C TYR A 82 10.07 4.38 -5.70
N PRO A 83 10.78 4.17 -6.83
CA PRO A 83 11.33 5.27 -7.63
C PRO A 83 10.20 6.23 -8.03
N LEU A 84 10.15 7.40 -7.39
CA LEU A 84 9.10 8.40 -7.62
C LEU A 84 8.96 8.70 -9.12
N GLU A 85 7.74 8.62 -9.64
CA GLU A 85 7.46 8.92 -11.05
C GLU A 85 7.81 10.38 -11.37
N LYS A 86 8.63 10.60 -12.40
CA LYS A 86 9.12 11.91 -12.88
C LYS A 86 7.99 12.92 -13.07
N TRP A 87 6.80 12.46 -13.45
CA TRP A 87 5.64 13.29 -13.76
C TRP A 87 5.02 13.97 -12.54
N PHE A 88 5.36 13.56 -11.33
CA PHE A 88 5.04 14.35 -10.13
C PHE A 88 5.76 15.70 -10.10
N VAL A 89 7.03 15.71 -10.54
CA VAL A 89 7.94 16.85 -10.37
C VAL A 89 8.29 17.57 -11.67
N ASN A 90 7.97 16.97 -12.81
CA ASN A 90 8.05 17.58 -14.13
C ASN A 90 6.62 17.81 -14.66
N ASN A 91 6.00 18.90 -14.21
CA ASN A 91 4.56 19.10 -14.30
C ASN A 91 4.19 20.44 -14.98
N LYS A 92 2.91 20.66 -15.27
CA LYS A 92 2.41 21.70 -16.20
C LYS A 92 2.68 23.15 -15.77
N LEU A 93 3.21 23.37 -14.56
CA LEU A 93 3.37 24.69 -13.95
C LEU A 93 4.71 25.38 -14.29
N GLY A 94 5.58 24.73 -15.05
CA GLY A 94 6.85 25.30 -15.52
C GLY A 94 7.93 25.41 -14.44
N THR A 95 9.10 25.95 -14.82
CA THR A 95 10.31 26.00 -13.98
C THR A 95 10.50 27.30 -13.18
N GLY A 96 9.64 28.30 -13.40
CA GLY A 96 9.87 29.69 -12.95
C GLY A 96 9.30 30.09 -11.58
N SER A 97 8.34 29.33 -11.06
CA SER A 97 7.77 29.53 -9.71
C SER A 97 7.48 28.14 -9.16
N VAL A 98 8.17 27.74 -8.09
CA VAL A 98 8.01 26.40 -7.52
C VAL A 98 6.54 26.21 -7.14
N SER A 99 5.84 25.29 -7.79
CA SER A 99 4.46 24.97 -7.44
C SER A 99 4.41 24.41 -6.02
N ASP A 100 3.33 24.67 -5.29
CA ASP A 100 3.15 24.20 -3.91
C ASP A 100 3.35 22.68 -3.80
N VAL A 101 2.97 21.94 -4.84
CA VAL A 101 3.18 20.49 -4.96
C VAL A 101 4.68 20.11 -4.97
N ILE A 102 5.50 20.80 -5.79
CA ILE A 102 6.95 20.55 -5.82
C ILE A 102 7.59 20.95 -4.48
N ASN A 103 7.12 22.03 -3.85
CA ASN A 103 7.57 22.44 -2.52
C ASN A 103 7.25 21.36 -1.48
N ASP A 104 6.04 20.81 -1.47
CA ASP A 104 5.64 19.77 -0.51
C ASP A 104 6.44 18.47 -0.72
N PHE A 105 6.67 18.05 -1.96
CA PHE A 105 7.59 16.95 -2.24
C PHE A 105 9.02 17.27 -1.78
N ALA A 106 9.54 18.48 -2.04
CA ALA A 106 10.87 18.89 -1.60
C ALA A 106 11.00 18.91 -0.07
N LEU A 107 9.94 19.28 0.66
CA LEU A 107 9.89 19.18 2.13
C LEU A 107 9.98 17.72 2.58
N GLY A 108 9.24 16.82 1.94
CA GLY A 108 9.25 15.39 2.24
C GLY A 108 10.58 14.71 1.89
N ILE A 109 10.91 14.61 0.61
CA ILE A 109 12.03 13.78 0.11
C ILE A 109 13.33 14.58 -0.12
N GLY A 110 13.31 15.90 -0.01
CA GLY A 110 14.50 16.75 -0.15
C GLY A 110 14.77 17.24 -1.58
N LYS A 111 15.31 18.47 -1.69
CA LYS A 111 15.55 19.14 -2.98
C LYS A 111 16.50 18.37 -3.90
N GLU A 112 17.57 17.78 -3.37
CA GLU A 112 18.52 17.02 -4.21
C GLU A 112 17.90 15.78 -4.84
N ARG A 113 16.97 15.13 -4.13
CA ARG A 113 16.18 14.03 -4.69
C ARG A 113 15.25 14.51 -5.80
N ILE A 114 14.58 15.66 -5.63
CA ILE A 114 13.74 16.27 -6.67
C ILE A 114 14.56 16.59 -7.92
N ASN A 115 15.72 17.23 -7.76
CA ASN A 115 16.62 17.55 -8.86
C ASN A 115 17.02 16.29 -9.65
N PHE A 116 17.34 15.20 -8.92
CA PHE A 116 17.67 13.91 -9.53
C PHE A 116 16.49 13.35 -10.33
N ILE A 117 15.28 13.30 -9.75
CA ILE A 117 14.08 12.76 -10.40
C ILE A 117 13.71 13.57 -11.65
N GLN A 118 13.83 14.91 -11.61
CA GLN A 118 13.56 15.76 -12.79
C GLN A 118 14.45 15.43 -13.98
N GLN A 119 15.64 14.87 -13.74
CA GLN A 119 16.63 14.49 -14.75
C GLN A 119 16.69 12.97 -15.01
N ILE A 120 15.81 12.19 -14.38
CA ILE A 120 15.88 10.74 -14.45
C ILE A 120 15.63 10.23 -15.88
N THR A 121 16.50 9.34 -16.32
CA THR A 121 16.41 8.62 -17.60
C THR A 121 16.48 7.10 -17.41
N ASP A 122 16.77 6.65 -16.19
CA ASP A 122 16.96 5.25 -15.83
C ASP A 122 16.37 5.03 -14.43
N TYR A 123 15.08 4.66 -14.39
CA TYR A 123 14.42 4.27 -13.15
C TYR A 123 14.97 2.97 -12.58
N TYR A 124 15.47 2.06 -13.43
CA TYR A 124 15.95 0.77 -12.97
C TYR A 124 17.23 0.91 -12.15
N SER A 125 18.12 1.84 -12.52
CA SER A 125 19.26 2.21 -11.66
C SER A 125 18.81 2.77 -10.32
N ASP A 126 17.81 3.64 -10.30
CA ASP A 126 17.31 4.24 -9.07
C ASP A 126 16.59 3.21 -8.16
N LEU A 127 15.88 2.25 -8.76
CA LEU A 127 15.31 1.10 -8.06
C LEU A 127 16.40 0.27 -7.38
N LYS A 128 17.51 -0.02 -8.09
CA LYS A 128 18.64 -0.74 -7.52
C LYS A 128 19.31 0.04 -6.38
N ASP A 129 19.39 1.37 -6.49
CA ASP A 129 19.92 2.23 -5.44
C ASP A 129 19.04 2.19 -4.18
N GLU A 130 17.71 2.24 -4.33
CA GLU A 130 16.76 2.09 -3.21
C GLU A 130 16.82 0.68 -2.59
N TYR A 131 16.86 -0.37 -3.41
CA TYR A 131 17.07 -1.74 -2.96
C TYR A 131 18.35 -1.87 -2.13
N ASN A 132 19.44 -1.25 -2.58
CA ASN A 132 20.71 -1.23 -1.83
C ASN A 132 20.62 -0.38 -0.55
N PHE A 133 19.84 0.69 -0.53
CA PHE A 133 19.60 1.49 0.68
C PHE A 133 18.99 0.63 1.81
N TYR A 134 18.03 -0.23 1.49
CA TYR A 134 17.50 -1.22 2.45
C TYR A 134 18.54 -2.26 2.87
N ARG A 135 19.43 -2.70 1.98
CA ARG A 135 20.47 -3.69 2.32
C ARG A 135 21.55 -3.16 3.27
N GLN A 136 21.83 -1.86 3.25
CA GLN A 136 22.92 -1.27 4.05
C GLN A 136 22.80 -1.47 5.56
N LEU A 137 21.57 -1.46 6.11
CA LEU A 137 21.33 -1.74 7.54
C LEU A 137 20.58 -3.07 7.78
N HIS A 138 20.54 -3.94 6.77
CA HIS A 138 19.99 -5.30 6.92
C HIS A 138 20.67 -6.01 8.11
N ASN A 139 19.87 -6.45 9.10
CA ASN A 139 20.34 -7.13 10.31
C ASN A 139 21.33 -6.30 11.16
N THR A 140 21.29 -4.97 11.06
CA THR A 140 22.05 -4.07 11.95
C THR A 140 21.22 -3.72 13.17
N VAL A 141 21.77 -3.93 14.36
CA VAL A 141 21.12 -3.55 15.62
C VAL A 141 21.31 -2.06 15.88
N VAL A 142 20.20 -1.35 16.07
CA VAL A 142 20.15 0.09 16.37
C VAL A 142 19.69 0.30 17.81
N LYS A 143 20.37 1.21 18.52
CA LYS A 143 20.15 1.52 19.95
C LYS A 143 20.19 0.29 20.89
N GLY A 144 20.78 -0.82 20.44
CA GLY A 144 20.83 -2.08 21.21
C GLY A 144 19.47 -2.76 21.42
N GLN A 145 18.41 -2.32 20.72
CA GLN A 145 17.03 -2.74 21.01
C GLN A 145 16.26 -3.16 19.76
N TYR A 146 16.60 -2.61 18.60
CA TYR A 146 15.80 -2.79 17.38
C TYR A 146 16.66 -3.22 16.21
N ARG A 147 16.10 -4.02 15.31
CA ARG A 147 16.65 -4.27 13.97
C ARG A 147 15.53 -4.51 12.97
N TYR A 148 15.82 -4.32 11.70
CA TYR A 148 15.02 -4.89 10.62
C TYR A 148 15.86 -5.92 9.87
N VAL A 149 15.19 -6.88 9.29
CA VAL A 149 15.78 -7.92 8.46
C VAL A 149 15.00 -8.02 7.16
N LEU A 150 15.71 -8.17 6.06
CA LEU A 150 15.13 -8.47 4.76
C LEU A 150 15.01 -9.99 4.72
N VAL A 151 13.84 -10.49 4.33
CA VAL A 151 13.58 -11.93 4.28
C VAL A 151 13.30 -12.36 2.84
N LYS A 152 13.57 -13.62 2.53
CA LYS A 152 13.40 -14.18 1.17
C LYS A 152 12.22 -15.14 1.05
N ASN A 153 11.75 -15.67 2.17
CA ASN A 153 10.63 -16.59 2.26
C ASN A 153 10.07 -16.63 3.69
N TYR A 154 8.94 -17.33 3.87
CA TYR A 154 8.29 -17.47 5.18
C TYR A 154 9.14 -18.17 6.25
N THR A 155 10.01 -19.11 5.85
CA THR A 155 10.87 -19.83 6.82
C THR A 155 11.84 -18.87 7.52
N GLU A 156 12.37 -17.87 6.81
CA GLU A 156 13.21 -16.84 7.42
C GLU A 156 12.42 -15.96 8.40
N ILE A 157 11.15 -15.67 8.13
CA ILE A 157 10.28 -14.94 9.07
C ILE A 157 10.12 -15.74 10.36
N GLU A 158 9.78 -17.04 10.27
CA GLU A 158 9.66 -17.91 11.45
C GLU A 158 10.97 -17.96 12.24
N TYR A 159 12.11 -18.08 11.56
CA TYR A 159 13.42 -18.04 12.19
C TYR A 159 13.63 -16.74 12.96
N TRP A 160 13.43 -15.58 12.33
CA TRP A 160 13.68 -14.28 12.97
C TRP A 160 12.71 -13.96 14.10
N GLN A 161 11.42 -14.28 13.94
CA GLN A 161 10.39 -14.07 14.98
C GLN A 161 10.56 -15.02 16.17
N SER A 162 11.19 -16.19 15.97
CA SER A 162 11.48 -17.12 17.07
C SER A 162 12.69 -16.74 17.93
N ARG A 163 13.50 -15.76 17.48
CA ARG A 163 14.70 -15.35 18.21
C ARG A 163 14.34 -14.68 19.52
N ASN A 164 14.96 -15.15 20.60
CA ASN A 164 14.85 -14.56 21.92
C ASN A 164 16.18 -13.90 22.34
N ASP A 165 16.68 -13.00 21.50
CA ASP A 165 17.93 -12.25 21.75
C ASP A 165 17.70 -10.86 22.35
N GLY A 166 16.47 -10.56 22.79
CA GLY A 166 16.10 -9.28 23.40
C GLY A 166 16.00 -8.13 22.40
N ILE A 167 16.04 -8.40 21.09
CA ILE A 167 15.96 -7.40 20.03
C ILE A 167 14.60 -7.50 19.32
N THR A 168 13.83 -6.41 19.33
CA THR A 168 12.64 -6.28 18.49
C THR A 168 13.04 -6.31 17.03
N THR A 169 12.55 -7.32 16.30
CA THR A 169 12.95 -7.59 14.91
C THR A 169 11.77 -7.43 13.98
N ILE A 170 11.91 -6.50 13.02
CA ILE A 170 10.91 -6.31 11.96
C ILE A 170 11.36 -7.06 10.70
N CYS A 171 10.50 -7.93 10.16
CA CYS A 171 10.74 -8.67 8.94
C CYS A 171 10.17 -7.90 7.75
N PHE A 172 11.03 -7.54 6.80
CA PHE A 172 10.70 -6.79 5.60
C PHE A 172 10.65 -7.73 4.39
N LEU A 173 9.48 -7.80 3.76
CA LEU A 173 9.25 -8.51 2.51
C LEU A 173 9.18 -7.47 1.39
N LEU A 174 10.24 -7.31 0.61
CA LEU A 174 10.27 -6.25 -0.38
C LEU A 174 9.17 -6.43 -1.44
N THR A 175 8.53 -5.34 -1.82
CA THR A 175 7.59 -5.25 -2.96
C THR A 175 8.01 -4.08 -3.85
N ILE A 176 7.38 -3.91 -5.01
CA ILE A 176 7.60 -2.75 -5.88
C ILE A 176 6.25 -2.15 -6.24
N GLU A 177 6.14 -0.83 -6.20
CA GLU A 177 4.95 -0.13 -6.67
C GLU A 177 5.20 0.63 -7.96
N GLY A 178 4.51 0.19 -9.01
CA GLY A 178 4.63 0.71 -10.36
C GLY A 178 5.78 0.06 -11.13
N LEU A 179 5.45 -0.58 -12.26
CA LEU A 179 6.47 -1.16 -13.15
C LEU A 179 7.09 -0.16 -14.14
N HIS A 180 6.85 1.14 -13.97
CA HIS A 180 7.65 2.18 -14.66
C HIS A 180 9.15 2.02 -14.36
N VAL A 181 9.46 1.39 -13.21
CA VAL A 181 10.83 1.08 -12.78
C VAL A 181 11.60 0.18 -13.75
N LEU A 182 10.94 -0.48 -14.68
CA LEU A 182 11.60 -1.28 -15.74
C LEU A 182 12.16 -0.42 -16.88
N ASN A 183 12.41 0.87 -16.63
CA ASN A 183 12.73 1.89 -17.64
C ASN A 183 11.61 2.15 -18.64
N THR A 184 10.39 2.21 -18.12
CA THR A 184 9.22 2.64 -18.88
C THR A 184 8.60 3.89 -18.26
N GLY A 185 7.60 4.46 -18.94
CA GLY A 185 6.88 5.63 -18.42
C GLY A 185 7.67 6.93 -18.47
N LEU A 186 8.77 6.98 -19.23
CA LEU A 186 9.48 8.21 -19.59
C LEU A 186 8.91 8.83 -20.88
N GLU A 187 9.53 9.90 -21.37
CA GLU A 187 9.10 10.66 -22.55
C GLU A 187 9.12 9.84 -23.85
N THR A 188 10.08 8.93 -23.98
CA THR A 188 10.27 8.08 -25.16
C THR A 188 9.64 6.70 -24.97
N ASP A 189 9.27 6.06 -26.08
CA ASP A 189 8.88 4.65 -26.04
C ASP A 189 10.03 3.80 -25.46
N PRO A 190 9.73 2.83 -24.58
CA PRO A 190 10.76 2.02 -23.94
C PRO A 190 11.35 1.01 -24.93
N ASN A 191 12.60 0.61 -24.70
CA ASN A 191 13.20 -0.51 -25.41
C ASN A 191 12.63 -1.85 -24.89
N PRO A 192 11.87 -2.62 -25.69
CA PRO A 192 11.26 -3.86 -25.23
C PRO A 192 12.27 -4.87 -24.67
N ASP A 193 13.43 -5.03 -25.31
CA ASP A 193 14.44 -6.02 -24.89
C ASP A 193 15.02 -5.67 -23.51
N GLU A 194 15.22 -4.37 -23.24
CA GLU A 194 15.67 -3.87 -21.94
C GLU A 194 14.62 -4.12 -20.85
N VAL A 195 13.35 -3.80 -21.13
CA VAL A 195 12.24 -4.00 -20.19
C VAL A 195 12.10 -5.46 -19.79
N LEU A 196 12.17 -6.37 -20.76
CA LEU A 196 12.07 -7.82 -20.52
C LEU A 196 13.31 -8.37 -19.79
N ALA A 197 14.50 -7.83 -20.07
CA ALA A 197 15.72 -8.16 -19.34
C ALA A 197 15.63 -7.73 -17.87
N HIS A 198 15.19 -6.51 -17.59
CA HIS A 198 14.98 -6.01 -16.23
C HIS A 198 13.92 -6.83 -15.47
N ALA A 199 12.78 -7.16 -16.10
CA ALA A 199 11.76 -8.02 -15.49
C ALA A 199 12.32 -9.41 -15.12
N THR A 200 13.21 -9.95 -15.96
CA THR A 200 13.90 -11.22 -15.69
C THR A 200 14.92 -11.08 -14.56
N GLU A 201 15.63 -9.95 -14.49
CA GLU A 201 16.61 -9.66 -13.45
C GLU A 201 15.95 -9.57 -12.07
N LEU A 202 14.78 -8.92 -11.95
CA LEU A 202 14.02 -8.82 -10.69
C LEU A 202 13.78 -10.19 -10.03
N LYS A 203 13.45 -11.22 -10.83
CA LYS A 203 13.23 -12.59 -10.34
C LYS A 203 14.48 -13.22 -9.70
N ASN A 204 15.66 -12.68 -10.01
CA ASN A 204 16.95 -13.20 -9.60
C ASN A 204 17.63 -12.37 -8.51
N TRP A 205 16.96 -11.34 -7.98
CA TRP A 205 17.46 -10.60 -6.84
C TRP A 205 17.58 -11.47 -5.59
N GLU A 206 18.55 -11.15 -4.73
CA GLU A 206 18.75 -11.85 -3.45
C GLU A 206 17.48 -11.78 -2.59
N PHE A 207 16.93 -10.58 -2.40
CA PHE A 207 15.62 -10.33 -1.80
C PHE A 207 14.62 -9.99 -2.91
N LYS A 208 14.23 -11.02 -3.68
CA LYS A 208 13.24 -10.94 -4.75
C LYS A 208 11.94 -10.30 -4.24
N PRO A 209 11.33 -9.35 -4.99
CA PRO A 209 10.02 -8.81 -4.63
C PRO A 209 8.98 -9.93 -4.45
N PHE A 210 8.20 -9.86 -3.37
CA PHE A 210 7.11 -10.82 -3.13
C PHE A 210 6.00 -10.63 -4.16
N PHE A 211 5.58 -9.37 -4.35
CA PHE A 211 4.66 -8.95 -5.40
C PHE A 211 5.03 -7.58 -5.94
N VAL A 212 4.45 -7.22 -7.08
CA VAL A 212 4.61 -5.90 -7.70
C VAL A 212 3.24 -5.32 -8.03
N THR A 213 3.03 -4.04 -7.71
CA THR A 213 1.90 -3.25 -8.21
C THR A 213 2.20 -2.88 -9.64
N PHE A 214 1.42 -3.42 -10.58
CA PHE A 214 1.80 -3.39 -11.99
C PHE A 214 1.72 -2.00 -12.61
N ALA A 215 0.75 -1.20 -12.18
CA ALA A 215 0.53 0.20 -12.56
C ALA A 215 0.68 1.10 -11.33
N HIS A 216 0.78 2.40 -11.56
CA HIS A 216 0.75 3.39 -10.49
C HIS A 216 -0.02 4.63 -10.95
N HIS A 217 0.50 5.83 -10.74
CA HIS A 217 -0.25 7.05 -11.01
C HIS A 217 -0.14 7.54 -12.46
N PHE A 218 0.90 7.17 -13.20
CA PHE A 218 1.07 7.60 -14.60
C PHE A 218 1.24 6.43 -15.56
N TRP A 219 1.15 6.74 -16.86
CA TRP A 219 1.34 5.76 -17.92
C TRP A 219 2.74 5.15 -17.89
N ASN A 220 2.81 3.83 -17.69
CA ASN A 220 4.07 3.08 -17.69
C ASN A 220 4.31 2.29 -18.99
N HIS A 221 3.54 2.47 -20.05
CA HIS A 221 3.65 1.69 -21.32
C HIS A 221 3.33 0.18 -21.22
N LEU A 222 2.95 -0.34 -20.04
CA LEU A 222 2.68 -1.76 -19.81
C LEU A 222 1.19 -2.05 -19.66
N CYS A 223 0.46 -1.27 -18.85
CA CYS A 223 -1.00 -1.34 -18.81
C CYS A 223 -1.60 0.02 -18.41
N GLY A 224 -2.90 0.18 -18.65
CA GLY A 224 -3.59 1.38 -18.21
C GLY A 224 -3.80 1.43 -16.69
N HIS A 225 -3.91 2.65 -16.19
CA HIS A 225 -4.07 2.95 -14.77
C HIS A 225 -5.41 3.64 -14.49
N ALA A 226 -5.86 3.58 -13.24
CA ALA A 226 -7.02 4.33 -12.74
C ALA A 226 -6.63 5.78 -12.40
N LYS A 227 -7.63 6.66 -12.32
CA LYS A 227 -7.43 8.02 -11.79
C LYS A 227 -7.15 7.94 -10.29
N SER A 228 -6.03 8.50 -9.84
CA SER A 228 -5.54 8.31 -8.46
C SER A 228 -5.10 9.61 -7.78
N LEU A 229 -5.09 10.74 -8.48
CA LEU A 229 -4.70 12.03 -7.92
C LEU A 229 -5.94 12.92 -7.73
N SER A 230 -5.93 13.74 -6.68
CA SER A 230 -6.97 14.71 -6.35
C SER A 230 -6.37 16.03 -5.87
N GLY A 231 -7.20 17.08 -5.83
CA GLY A 231 -6.80 18.41 -5.37
C GLY A 231 -5.63 19.01 -6.15
N LEU A 232 -4.76 19.75 -5.46
CA LEU A 232 -3.64 20.49 -6.05
C LEU A 232 -2.67 19.60 -6.84
N VAL A 233 -2.48 18.35 -6.41
CA VAL A 233 -1.60 17.39 -7.11
C VAL A 233 -2.19 17.01 -8.47
N ALA A 234 -3.50 16.77 -8.54
CA ALA A 234 -4.18 16.52 -9.81
C ALA A 234 -4.14 17.74 -10.75
N ASP A 235 -4.29 18.95 -10.20
CA ASP A 235 -4.25 20.19 -10.98
C ASP A 235 -2.85 20.47 -11.55
N ALA A 236 -1.80 20.06 -10.84
CA ALA A 236 -0.42 20.24 -11.27
C ALA A 236 0.05 19.21 -12.30
N THR A 237 -0.50 17.98 -12.27
CA THR A 237 0.01 16.82 -13.01
C THR A 237 -0.89 16.43 -14.20
N ASP A 238 -0.46 15.46 -15.00
CA ASP A 238 -1.25 14.96 -16.14
C ASP A 238 -1.33 13.42 -16.13
N GLN A 239 -2.51 12.91 -15.75
CA GLN A 239 -2.82 11.48 -15.75
C GLN A 239 -3.47 11.00 -17.06
N SER A 240 -3.61 11.83 -18.10
CA SER A 240 -4.46 11.52 -19.25
C SER A 240 -3.94 10.39 -20.14
N LYS A 241 -2.61 10.23 -20.24
CA LYS A 241 -2.01 9.16 -21.07
C LYS A 241 -2.32 7.82 -20.42
N GLY A 242 -2.89 6.88 -21.17
CA GLY A 242 -3.10 5.51 -20.71
C GLY A 242 -4.10 5.30 -19.57
N ILE A 243 -4.84 6.33 -19.16
CA ILE A 243 -5.89 6.18 -18.16
C ILE A 243 -7.01 5.31 -18.70
N ASN A 244 -7.54 4.41 -17.87
CA ASN A 244 -8.66 3.53 -18.20
C ASN A 244 -8.46 2.57 -19.40
N THR A 245 -7.23 2.38 -19.87
CA THR A 245 -6.89 1.41 -20.94
C THR A 245 -6.47 0.05 -20.37
N GLY A 246 -6.41 -0.98 -21.23
CA GLY A 246 -5.98 -2.33 -20.87
C GLY A 246 -4.46 -2.54 -20.90
N PHE A 247 -4.03 -3.80 -20.97
CA PHE A 247 -2.65 -4.22 -21.15
C PHE A 247 -2.14 -3.97 -22.57
N THR A 248 -0.89 -3.54 -22.68
CA THR A 248 -0.15 -3.53 -23.95
C THR A 248 0.45 -4.92 -24.23
N ASP A 249 0.91 -5.15 -25.46
CA ASP A 249 1.60 -6.40 -25.80
C ASP A 249 2.93 -6.56 -25.06
N LEU A 250 3.63 -5.45 -24.78
CA LEU A 250 4.82 -5.45 -23.93
C LEU A 250 4.44 -5.79 -22.48
N GLY A 251 3.36 -5.21 -21.96
CA GLY A 251 2.85 -5.51 -20.62
C GLY A 251 2.48 -6.99 -20.46
N LYS A 252 1.85 -7.62 -21.46
CA LYS A 252 1.55 -9.06 -21.45
C LYS A 252 2.81 -9.93 -21.41
N GLN A 253 3.87 -9.52 -22.09
CA GLN A 253 5.16 -10.23 -22.04
C GLN A 253 5.82 -10.10 -20.65
N VAL A 254 5.84 -8.89 -20.08
CA VAL A 254 6.31 -8.66 -18.70
C VAL A 254 5.49 -9.49 -17.70
N LEU A 255 4.17 -9.47 -17.82
CA LEU A 255 3.25 -10.28 -16.99
C LEU A 255 3.61 -11.77 -17.06
N SER A 256 3.85 -12.31 -18.26
CA SER A 256 4.25 -13.70 -18.45
C SER A 256 5.59 -14.03 -17.78
N ILE A 257 6.57 -13.12 -17.84
CA ILE A 257 7.88 -13.31 -17.18
C ILE A 257 7.71 -13.38 -15.66
N LEU A 258 6.99 -12.41 -15.08
CA LEU A 258 6.81 -12.31 -13.64
C LEU A 258 6.03 -13.50 -13.06
N LEU A 259 4.98 -13.95 -13.77
CA LEU A 259 4.13 -15.06 -13.33
C LEU A 259 4.71 -16.46 -13.61
N ASP A 260 5.69 -16.57 -14.50
CA ASP A 260 6.40 -17.84 -14.71
C ASP A 260 6.96 -18.36 -13.38
N ASN A 261 6.66 -19.62 -13.07
CA ASN A 261 7.06 -20.26 -11.83
C ASN A 261 7.91 -21.51 -12.05
N THR A 262 8.55 -21.64 -13.21
CA THR A 262 9.38 -22.81 -13.56
C THR A 262 10.46 -23.07 -12.52
N ASP A 263 11.11 -22.01 -12.01
CA ASP A 263 12.16 -22.10 -11.00
C ASP A 263 11.70 -21.78 -9.56
N ASN A 264 10.39 -21.82 -9.29
CA ASN A 264 9.79 -21.33 -8.04
C ASN A 264 10.11 -19.85 -7.74
N LYS A 265 10.30 -19.04 -8.80
CA LYS A 265 10.69 -17.62 -8.73
C LYS A 265 9.57 -16.67 -9.15
N ARG A 266 8.31 -17.10 -9.12
CA ARG A 266 7.17 -16.23 -9.42
C ARG A 266 7.21 -14.96 -8.56
N ILE A 267 6.89 -13.84 -9.18
CA ILE A 267 6.57 -12.57 -8.54
C ILE A 267 5.07 -12.35 -8.76
N LEU A 268 4.31 -12.17 -7.67
CA LEU A 268 2.85 -12.01 -7.76
C LEU A 268 2.49 -10.60 -8.23
N ILE A 269 1.27 -10.46 -8.74
CA ILE A 269 0.79 -9.17 -9.26
C ILE A 269 -0.26 -8.60 -8.31
N ASP A 270 0.04 -7.40 -7.83
CA ASP A 270 -0.91 -6.52 -7.16
C ASP A 270 -1.63 -5.66 -8.19
N ILE A 271 -2.96 -5.66 -8.13
CA ILE A 271 -3.84 -5.01 -9.11
C ILE A 271 -4.26 -3.60 -8.70
N LYS A 272 -3.77 -3.09 -7.58
CA LYS A 272 -3.95 -1.70 -7.21
C LYS A 272 -3.37 -0.75 -8.27
N HIS A 273 -3.98 0.42 -8.41
CA HIS A 273 -3.79 1.42 -9.47
C HIS A 273 -4.05 1.00 -10.91
N MET A 274 -4.11 -0.29 -11.26
CA MET A 274 -4.55 -0.71 -12.59
C MET A 274 -5.94 -0.16 -12.89
N SER A 275 -6.19 0.19 -14.15
CA SER A 275 -7.55 0.49 -14.59
C SER A 275 -8.47 -0.72 -14.41
N ALA A 276 -9.76 -0.49 -14.23
CA ALA A 276 -10.73 -1.57 -14.13
C ALA A 276 -10.70 -2.51 -15.36
N LEU A 277 -10.41 -1.97 -16.57
CA LEU A 277 -10.22 -2.80 -17.77
C LEU A 277 -8.99 -3.69 -17.67
N ALA A 278 -7.83 -3.14 -17.26
CA ALA A 278 -6.62 -3.92 -17.09
C ALA A 278 -6.79 -5.03 -16.02
N ARG A 279 -7.51 -4.75 -14.93
CA ARG A 279 -7.83 -5.74 -13.90
C ARG A 279 -8.67 -6.89 -14.45
N SER A 280 -9.71 -6.60 -15.24
CA SER A 280 -10.50 -7.63 -15.92
C SER A 280 -9.65 -8.48 -16.87
N GLU A 281 -8.80 -7.84 -17.69
CA GLU A 281 -7.90 -8.55 -18.61
C GLU A 281 -6.89 -9.44 -17.88
N TYR A 282 -6.38 -9.00 -16.73
CA TYR A 282 -5.51 -9.83 -15.89
C TYR A 282 -6.24 -11.06 -15.35
N ILE A 283 -7.45 -10.88 -14.81
CA ILE A 283 -8.29 -11.97 -14.32
C ILE A 283 -8.60 -12.97 -15.45
N ASP A 284 -8.92 -12.47 -16.64
CA ASP A 284 -9.19 -13.30 -17.82
C ASP A 284 -7.93 -14.05 -18.28
N TYR A 285 -6.76 -13.40 -18.23
CA TYR A 285 -5.48 -14.06 -18.50
C TYR A 285 -5.23 -15.22 -17.52
N LEU A 286 -5.49 -15.05 -16.23
CA LEU A 286 -5.35 -16.13 -15.24
C LEU A 286 -6.29 -17.30 -15.55
N LYS A 287 -7.57 -17.01 -15.83
CA LYS A 287 -8.58 -18.03 -16.17
C LYS A 287 -8.22 -18.79 -17.45
N ALA A 288 -7.88 -18.07 -18.52
CA ALA A 288 -7.57 -18.65 -19.83
C ALA A 288 -6.34 -19.57 -19.79
N ASN A 289 -5.37 -19.28 -18.91
CA ASN A 289 -4.16 -20.07 -18.74
C ASN A 289 -4.25 -21.06 -17.57
N ASN A 290 -5.43 -21.19 -16.91
CA ASN A 290 -5.64 -22.03 -15.73
C ASN A 290 -4.58 -21.79 -14.63
N LEU A 291 -4.17 -20.54 -14.45
CA LEU A 291 -3.17 -20.14 -13.47
C LEU A 291 -3.84 -19.93 -12.11
N LYS A 292 -3.48 -20.79 -11.14
CA LYS A 292 -3.89 -20.63 -9.74
C LYS A 292 -2.95 -19.65 -9.04
N VAL A 293 -3.22 -18.36 -9.23
CA VAL A 293 -2.47 -17.25 -8.64
C VAL A 293 -3.44 -16.42 -7.81
N PRO A 294 -3.10 -16.06 -6.56
CA PRO A 294 -3.97 -15.22 -5.75
C PRO A 294 -4.05 -13.80 -6.31
N LEU A 295 -5.23 -13.20 -6.23
CA LEU A 295 -5.37 -11.78 -6.46
C LEU A 295 -4.89 -10.99 -5.25
N ILE A 296 -4.04 -10.00 -5.47
CA ILE A 296 -3.55 -9.09 -4.42
C ILE A 296 -4.13 -7.71 -4.68
N MET A 297 -4.75 -7.12 -3.66
CA MET A 297 -5.10 -5.71 -3.59
C MET A 297 -4.36 -5.15 -2.36
N SER A 298 -3.10 -4.75 -2.53
CA SER A 298 -2.18 -4.53 -1.39
C SER A 298 -2.60 -3.37 -0.48
N HIS A 299 -3.11 -2.28 -1.04
CA HIS A 299 -3.62 -1.09 -0.34
C HIS A 299 -4.87 -0.54 -1.04
N ALA A 300 -6.03 -0.94 -0.57
CA ALA A 300 -7.27 -0.93 -1.33
C ALA A 300 -8.48 -0.52 -0.49
N ALA A 301 -9.58 -0.28 -1.20
CA ALA A 301 -10.90 -0.12 -0.62
C ALA A 301 -11.96 -0.64 -1.60
N ALA A 302 -13.11 -1.06 -1.08
CA ALA A 302 -14.28 -1.36 -1.88
C ALA A 302 -14.93 -0.05 -2.35
N ASN A 303 -15.47 -0.07 -3.57
CA ASN A 303 -16.21 1.07 -4.13
C ASN A 303 -17.72 0.96 -3.89
N GLY A 304 -18.23 -0.21 -3.50
CA GLY A 304 -19.65 -0.45 -3.19
C GLY A 304 -20.54 -0.66 -4.40
N LEU A 305 -19.96 -0.84 -5.59
CA LEU A 305 -20.65 -1.11 -6.85
C LEU A 305 -20.41 -2.56 -7.28
N ARG A 306 -21.44 -3.20 -7.84
CA ARG A 306 -21.39 -4.60 -8.27
C ARG A 306 -20.27 -4.88 -9.29
N SER A 307 -20.24 -4.12 -10.38
CA SER A 307 -19.28 -4.29 -11.48
C SER A 307 -19.12 -3.00 -12.28
N ARG A 308 -18.08 -2.93 -13.12
CA ARG A 308 -17.88 -1.81 -14.05
C ARG A 308 -19.00 -1.70 -15.08
N THR A 309 -19.52 -2.83 -15.55
CA THR A 309 -20.56 -2.90 -16.58
C THR A 309 -21.98 -2.72 -16.03
N GLU A 310 -22.16 -2.98 -14.74
CA GLU A 310 -23.43 -2.85 -14.03
C GLU A 310 -23.18 -2.16 -12.68
N PRO A 311 -22.99 -0.82 -12.66
CA PRO A 311 -22.59 -0.08 -11.47
C PRO A 311 -23.80 0.17 -10.55
N VAL A 312 -24.27 -0.89 -9.90
CA VAL A 312 -25.40 -0.90 -8.97
C VAL A 312 -24.89 -1.12 -7.55
N VAL A 313 -25.48 -0.41 -6.58
CA VAL A 313 -25.23 -0.64 -5.15
C VAL A 313 -26.17 -1.72 -4.64
N ASP A 314 -25.63 -2.89 -4.31
CA ASP A 314 -26.42 -4.00 -3.74
C ASP A 314 -26.55 -3.91 -2.22
N ILE A 315 -25.50 -3.47 -1.54
CA ILE A 315 -25.44 -3.36 -0.08
C ILE A 315 -25.67 -1.91 0.33
N LEU A 316 -26.94 -1.50 0.38
CA LEU A 316 -27.34 -0.10 0.61
C LEU A 316 -26.80 0.48 1.93
N GLU A 317 -26.60 -0.34 2.95
CA GLU A 317 -26.13 0.08 4.28
C GLU A 317 -24.75 0.73 4.24
N THR A 318 -23.86 0.24 3.39
CA THR A 318 -22.46 0.68 3.32
C THR A 318 -22.08 1.23 1.95
N GLY A 319 -22.65 0.73 0.85
CA GLY A 319 -22.16 1.03 -0.51
C GLY A 319 -22.18 2.52 -0.88
N TYR A 320 -23.15 3.30 -0.43
CA TYR A 320 -23.16 4.77 -0.64
C TYR A 320 -22.20 5.54 0.28
N LYS A 321 -21.68 4.89 1.32
CA LYS A 321 -20.69 5.46 2.23
C LYS A 321 -19.27 5.41 1.66
N LEU A 322 -19.03 4.60 0.62
CA LEU A 322 -17.71 4.33 0.06
C LEU A 322 -17.43 5.22 -1.17
N LEU A 323 -16.15 5.43 -1.49
CA LEU A 323 -15.76 6.15 -2.69
C LEU A 323 -16.01 5.28 -3.94
N GLN A 324 -17.00 5.70 -4.75
CA GLN A 324 -17.42 5.06 -6.00
C GLN A 324 -16.55 5.49 -7.19
N GLU A 325 -15.25 5.21 -7.12
CA GLU A 325 -14.28 5.48 -8.20
C GLU A 325 -13.48 4.23 -8.58
N ASP A 326 -13.02 4.13 -9.83
CA ASP A 326 -12.29 2.97 -10.37
C ASP A 326 -10.93 2.70 -9.71
N ILE A 327 -10.42 3.64 -8.91
CA ILE A 327 -9.23 3.42 -8.06
C ILE A 327 -9.48 2.42 -6.93
N ASN A 328 -10.75 2.21 -6.61
CA ASN A 328 -11.25 1.21 -5.68
C ASN A 328 -11.88 0.04 -6.45
N PHE A 329 -12.23 -1.01 -5.72
CA PHE A 329 -12.58 -2.30 -6.30
C PHE A 329 -14.08 -2.56 -6.27
N TYR A 330 -14.58 -3.13 -7.36
CA TYR A 330 -15.95 -3.60 -7.50
C TYR A 330 -16.18 -4.89 -6.71
N ASP A 331 -17.44 -5.15 -6.35
CA ASP A 331 -17.82 -6.34 -5.58
C ASP A 331 -17.43 -7.63 -6.31
N GLU A 332 -17.57 -7.68 -7.64
CA GLU A 332 -17.14 -8.84 -8.45
C GLU A 332 -15.64 -9.14 -8.35
N GLU A 333 -14.82 -8.08 -8.22
CA GLU A 333 -13.36 -8.22 -8.10
C GLU A 333 -12.99 -8.76 -6.72
N ILE A 334 -13.70 -8.30 -5.67
CA ILE A 334 -13.54 -8.80 -4.30
C ILE A 334 -14.00 -10.25 -4.20
N LEU A 335 -15.09 -10.63 -4.86
CA LEU A 335 -15.54 -12.03 -4.92
C LEU A 335 -14.51 -12.93 -5.61
N TYR A 336 -13.92 -12.48 -6.73
CA TYR A 336 -12.85 -13.24 -7.40
C TYR A 336 -11.57 -13.30 -6.54
N LEU A 337 -11.24 -12.23 -5.80
CA LEU A 337 -10.14 -12.23 -4.84
C LEU A 337 -10.30 -13.36 -3.82
N VAL A 338 -11.48 -13.52 -3.22
CA VAL A 338 -11.72 -14.61 -2.27
C VAL A 338 -11.65 -15.98 -2.95
N GLN A 339 -12.21 -16.13 -4.16
CA GLN A 339 -12.15 -17.39 -4.92
C GLN A 339 -10.73 -17.81 -5.31
N SER A 340 -9.82 -16.85 -5.48
CA SER A 340 -8.41 -17.09 -5.81
C SER A 340 -7.51 -17.25 -4.58
N ASP A 341 -8.09 -17.34 -3.37
CA ASP A 341 -7.36 -17.32 -2.09
C ASP A 341 -6.49 -16.07 -1.89
N GLY A 342 -6.92 -14.96 -2.50
CA GLY A 342 -6.26 -13.66 -2.48
C GLY A 342 -6.35 -12.89 -1.16
N ILE A 343 -5.85 -11.65 -1.16
CA ILE A 343 -5.81 -10.79 0.02
C ILE A 343 -6.05 -9.32 -0.36
N ILE A 344 -6.88 -8.64 0.43
CA ILE A 344 -7.12 -7.19 0.34
C ILE A 344 -6.58 -6.50 1.58
N GLY A 345 -5.53 -5.69 1.44
CA GLY A 345 -5.07 -4.77 2.47
C GLY A 345 -5.87 -3.47 2.42
N LEU A 346 -6.47 -3.06 3.53
CA LEU A 346 -7.25 -1.83 3.58
C LEU A 346 -6.33 -0.63 3.79
N GLN A 347 -6.40 0.35 2.87
CA GLN A 347 -5.65 1.61 2.93
C GLN A 347 -6.20 2.58 3.97
N LEU A 348 -5.35 3.50 4.45
CA LEU A 348 -5.72 4.47 5.48
C LEU A 348 -5.90 5.90 4.95
N ASP A 349 -5.99 6.09 3.63
CA ASP A 349 -6.36 7.38 3.02
C ASP A 349 -7.87 7.65 3.16
N GLU A 350 -8.25 8.65 3.95
CA GLU A 350 -9.68 8.96 4.20
C GLU A 350 -10.42 9.33 2.92
N ARG A 351 -9.73 9.95 1.95
CA ARG A 351 -10.27 10.35 0.65
C ARG A 351 -10.53 9.14 -0.25
N ARG A 352 -9.92 7.99 0.04
CA ARG A 352 -10.05 6.76 -0.74
C ARG A 352 -11.03 5.77 -0.13
N ILE A 353 -11.19 5.76 1.19
CA ILE A 353 -12.08 4.77 1.83
C ILE A 353 -13.52 5.26 2.04
N ALA A 354 -13.81 6.54 1.82
CA ALA A 354 -15.13 7.11 2.08
C ALA A 354 -15.59 8.06 0.98
N SER A 355 -16.90 8.13 0.76
CA SER A 355 -17.51 9.12 -0.14
C SER A 355 -17.38 10.53 0.42
N ALA A 356 -17.36 11.54 -0.45
CA ALA A 356 -17.30 12.95 -0.03
C ALA A 356 -18.45 13.32 0.93
N ALA A 357 -19.65 12.78 0.71
CA ALA A 357 -20.79 12.96 1.60
C ALA A 357 -20.53 12.35 3.00
N THR A 358 -19.98 11.14 3.06
CA THR A 358 -19.65 10.48 4.33
C THR A 358 -18.56 11.24 5.10
N LEU A 359 -17.52 11.72 4.41
CA LEU A 359 -16.47 12.53 5.03
C LEU A 359 -17.03 13.83 5.59
N HIS A 360 -17.88 14.53 4.82
CA HIS A 360 -18.55 15.75 5.25
C HIS A 360 -19.45 15.51 6.48
N ASP A 361 -20.18 14.41 6.52
CA ASP A 361 -21.11 14.08 7.60
C ASP A 361 -20.42 13.46 8.83
N THR A 362 -19.12 13.14 8.72
CA THR A 362 -18.39 12.56 9.85
C THR A 362 -18.20 13.59 10.96
N PRO A 363 -18.62 13.31 12.21
CA PRO A 363 -18.59 14.32 13.26
C PRO A 363 -17.18 14.83 13.58
N HIS A 364 -17.08 16.13 13.86
CA HIS A 364 -15.86 16.74 14.37
C HIS A 364 -15.80 16.68 15.90
N SER A 365 -14.59 16.66 16.45
CA SER A 365 -14.38 16.75 17.90
C SER A 365 -13.04 17.39 18.24
N LEU A 366 -12.96 18.00 19.42
CA LEU A 366 -11.69 18.44 20.01
C LEU A 366 -11.03 17.34 20.86
N PHE A 367 -11.75 16.25 21.15
CA PHE A 367 -11.25 15.16 21.97
C PHE A 367 -10.70 14.04 21.09
N ARG A 368 -9.40 13.75 21.19
CA ARG A 368 -8.70 12.71 20.39
C ARG A 368 -9.44 11.39 20.38
N ASN A 369 -9.94 10.94 21.53
CA ASN A 369 -10.64 9.65 21.64
C ASN A 369 -11.96 9.61 20.85
N LYS A 370 -12.65 10.75 20.70
CA LYS A 370 -13.85 10.86 19.86
C LYS A 370 -13.47 10.94 18.38
N ILE A 371 -12.43 11.69 18.02
CA ILE A 371 -11.88 11.75 16.65
C ILE A 371 -11.53 10.33 16.19
N MET A 372 -10.75 9.60 16.98
CA MET A 372 -10.37 8.21 16.70
C MET A 372 -11.59 7.32 16.50
N HIS A 373 -12.64 7.47 17.31
CA HIS A 373 -13.89 6.71 17.14
C HIS A 373 -14.58 7.00 15.81
N TYR A 374 -14.72 8.26 15.44
CA TYR A 374 -15.41 8.66 14.21
C TYR A 374 -14.60 8.30 12.96
N ARG A 375 -13.28 8.44 13.01
CA ARG A 375 -12.39 8.16 11.86
C ARG A 375 -12.18 6.66 11.65
N SER A 376 -12.04 5.88 12.71
CA SER A 376 -12.04 4.41 12.60
C SER A 376 -13.35 3.85 12.04
N ALA A 377 -14.48 4.55 12.21
CA ALA A 377 -15.76 4.14 11.62
C ALA A 377 -15.74 4.17 10.09
N LEU A 378 -14.92 5.05 9.47
CA LEU A 378 -14.76 5.10 8.02
C LEU A 378 -14.14 3.81 7.49
N LEU A 379 -13.09 3.32 8.16
CA LEU A 379 -12.47 2.03 7.84
C LEU A 379 -13.41 0.86 8.18
N TRP A 380 -14.16 0.96 9.28
CA TRP A 380 -15.15 -0.06 9.63
C TRP A 380 -16.23 -0.22 8.55
N ASN A 381 -16.67 0.85 7.88
CA ASN A 381 -17.62 0.75 6.77
C ASN A 381 -17.10 -0.14 5.64
N GLN A 382 -15.78 -0.12 5.37
CA GLN A 382 -15.13 -1.00 4.40
C GLN A 382 -15.19 -2.46 4.86
N VAL A 383 -14.80 -2.72 6.11
CA VAL A 383 -14.84 -4.06 6.72
C VAL A 383 -16.25 -4.64 6.69
N GLN A 384 -17.24 -3.85 7.12
CA GLN A 384 -18.65 -4.25 7.11
C GLN A 384 -19.16 -4.53 5.70
N HIS A 385 -18.82 -3.68 4.72
CA HIS A 385 -19.23 -3.86 3.34
C HIS A 385 -18.73 -5.19 2.78
N ILE A 386 -17.44 -5.47 2.90
CA ILE A 386 -16.83 -6.72 2.44
C ILE A 386 -17.46 -7.91 3.18
N ALA A 387 -17.69 -7.81 4.49
CA ALA A 387 -18.29 -8.89 5.27
C ALA A 387 -19.72 -9.22 4.82
N GLU A 388 -20.56 -8.20 4.60
CA GLU A 388 -21.93 -8.40 4.12
C GLU A 388 -21.97 -8.91 2.68
N LEU A 389 -21.04 -8.47 1.82
CA LEU A 389 -20.86 -8.97 0.45
C LEU A 389 -20.54 -10.47 0.45
N LEU A 390 -19.49 -10.87 1.16
CA LEU A 390 -19.07 -12.26 1.20
C LEU A 390 -20.16 -13.14 1.83
N ASN A 391 -20.81 -12.66 2.88
CA ASN A 391 -21.93 -13.35 3.52
C ASN A 391 -23.12 -13.57 2.56
N ALA A 392 -23.50 -12.55 1.78
CA ALA A 392 -24.60 -12.65 0.81
C ALA A 392 -24.31 -13.70 -0.28
N HIS A 393 -23.04 -13.97 -0.56
CA HIS A 393 -22.58 -14.99 -1.51
C HIS A 393 -22.23 -16.33 -0.86
N GLY A 394 -22.59 -16.54 0.42
CA GLY A 394 -22.34 -17.81 1.11
C GLY A 394 -20.87 -18.08 1.45
N LEU A 395 -20.03 -17.04 1.45
CA LEU A 395 -18.60 -17.12 1.72
C LEU A 395 -18.29 -16.72 3.17
N PHE A 396 -17.16 -17.20 3.68
CA PHE A 396 -16.65 -16.76 4.98
C PHE A 396 -16.03 -15.37 4.86
N ALA A 397 -16.51 -14.43 5.67
CA ALA A 397 -16.25 -13.00 5.51
C ALA A 397 -14.85 -12.55 5.96
N TRP A 398 -14.20 -13.31 6.85
CA TRP A 398 -13.13 -12.77 7.69
C TRP A 398 -11.73 -13.30 7.37
N ASN A 399 -11.52 -13.99 6.25
CA ASN A 399 -10.24 -14.63 5.93
C ASN A 399 -9.34 -13.85 4.98
N ASN A 400 -9.84 -12.82 4.29
CA ASN A 400 -9.14 -12.20 3.17
C ASN A 400 -8.86 -10.69 3.35
N ILE A 401 -9.25 -10.11 4.50
CA ILE A 401 -9.04 -8.70 4.81
C ILE A 401 -7.77 -8.55 5.65
N ALA A 402 -6.92 -7.60 5.31
CA ALA A 402 -5.70 -7.22 6.02
C ALA A 402 -5.57 -5.70 6.13
N ILE A 403 -4.50 -5.20 6.76
CA ILE A 403 -4.08 -3.79 6.68
C ILE A 403 -3.03 -3.65 5.56
N GLY A 404 -3.15 -2.57 4.80
CA GLY A 404 -2.19 -2.13 3.79
C GLY A 404 -2.15 -0.61 3.83
N SER A 405 -1.44 -0.03 4.79
CA SER A 405 -1.72 1.34 5.26
C SER A 405 -1.57 2.41 4.20
N ASP A 406 -0.64 2.21 3.26
CA ASP A 406 -0.17 3.18 2.29
C ASP A 406 0.50 4.41 2.96
N PHE A 407 1.01 4.24 4.18
CA PHE A 407 1.71 5.29 4.89
C PHE A 407 2.97 5.74 4.11
N ASP A 408 3.14 7.06 4.04
CA ASP A 408 4.10 7.76 3.19
C ASP A 408 3.85 7.64 1.66
N GLY A 409 2.78 6.98 1.21
CA GLY A 409 2.34 6.88 -0.20
C GLY A 409 1.57 8.09 -0.74
N ILE A 410 1.85 9.31 -0.23
CA ILE A 410 1.14 10.56 -0.62
C ILE A 410 -0.36 10.51 -0.24
N ILE A 411 -0.67 9.90 0.90
CA ILE A 411 -2.03 9.78 1.43
C ILE A 411 -2.40 10.89 2.42
N ASP A 412 -3.70 11.08 2.61
CA ASP A 412 -4.26 11.84 3.74
C ASP A 412 -4.78 10.85 4.80
N PRO A 413 -4.00 10.57 5.86
CA PRO A 413 -4.32 9.51 6.80
C PRO A 413 -5.60 9.82 7.59
N LEU A 414 -6.26 8.79 8.08
CA LEU A 414 -7.35 8.94 9.04
C LEU A 414 -6.92 9.82 10.22
N ASN A 415 -7.64 10.92 10.43
CA ASN A 415 -7.32 11.84 11.53
C ASN A 415 -7.18 11.09 12.88
N ALA A 416 -6.10 11.38 13.60
CA ALA A 416 -5.67 10.70 14.83
C ALA A 416 -5.02 9.31 14.67
N PHE A 417 -4.89 8.78 13.45
CA PHE A 417 -4.11 7.59 13.07
C PHE A 417 -3.10 7.98 11.99
N TRP A 418 -2.10 8.78 12.38
CA TRP A 418 -1.25 9.47 11.41
C TRP A 418 -0.05 8.65 10.94
N THR A 419 0.40 7.70 11.76
CA THR A 419 1.62 6.92 11.56
C THR A 419 1.42 5.47 11.97
N GLU A 420 2.39 4.62 11.62
CA GLU A 420 2.45 3.21 12.05
C GLU A 420 2.35 3.03 13.57
N GLU A 421 2.80 4.02 14.36
CA GLU A 421 2.72 3.98 15.82
C GLU A 421 1.27 3.88 16.33
N GLU A 422 0.29 4.33 15.53
CA GLU A 422 -1.11 4.32 15.92
C GLU A 422 -1.90 3.05 15.53
N ILE A 423 -1.27 2.07 14.87
CA ILE A 423 -1.91 0.81 14.47
C ILE A 423 -2.58 0.06 15.64
N PRO A 424 -1.98 -0.08 16.84
CA PRO A 424 -2.64 -0.74 17.97
C PRO A 424 -3.92 -0.03 18.41
N PHE A 425 -3.91 1.32 18.43
CA PHE A 425 -5.11 2.08 18.74
C PHE A 425 -6.18 1.88 17.67
N LEU A 426 -5.80 1.80 16.39
CA LEU A 426 -6.75 1.55 15.32
C LEU A 426 -7.44 0.19 15.52
N ALA A 427 -6.69 -0.85 15.88
CA ALA A 427 -7.23 -2.16 16.22
C ALA A 427 -8.23 -2.10 17.38
N ASP A 428 -7.89 -1.42 18.48
CA ASP A 428 -8.79 -1.24 19.63
C ASP A 428 -10.11 -0.56 19.24
N TYR A 429 -10.04 0.47 18.40
CA TYR A 429 -11.23 1.18 17.95
C TYR A 429 -12.07 0.37 16.97
N LEU A 430 -11.44 -0.39 16.07
CA LEU A 430 -12.16 -1.32 15.19
C LEU A 430 -12.81 -2.45 15.98
N GLU A 431 -12.19 -2.94 17.07
CA GLU A 431 -12.79 -3.96 17.92
C GLU A 431 -14.09 -3.46 18.57
N ARG A 432 -14.14 -2.19 18.97
CA ARG A 432 -15.38 -1.57 19.47
C ARG A 432 -16.46 -1.52 18.40
N HIS A 433 -16.12 -1.20 17.16
CA HIS A 433 -17.07 -1.21 16.04
C HIS A 433 -17.54 -2.63 15.72
N ALA A 434 -16.63 -3.60 15.72
CA ALA A 434 -16.95 -5.02 15.55
C ALA A 434 -17.88 -5.54 16.66
N TYR A 435 -17.63 -5.14 17.92
CA TYR A 435 -18.51 -5.47 19.03
C TYR A 435 -19.92 -4.90 18.82
N ASN A 436 -20.03 -3.60 18.52
CA ASN A 436 -21.33 -2.97 18.29
C ASN A 436 -22.06 -3.60 17.10
N TYR A 437 -21.35 -3.94 16.04
CA TYR A 437 -21.91 -4.61 14.87
C TYR A 437 -22.44 -6.00 15.24
N MET A 438 -21.65 -6.81 15.96
CA MET A 438 -22.05 -8.16 16.37
C MET A 438 -23.18 -8.17 17.41
N GLN A 439 -23.30 -7.14 18.26
CA GLN A 439 -24.45 -6.97 19.15
C GLN A 439 -25.70 -6.41 18.44
N GLY A 440 -25.53 -5.83 17.25
CA GLY A 440 -26.58 -5.21 16.46
C GLY A 440 -26.79 -5.95 15.14
N ARG A 441 -26.59 -5.23 14.03
CA ARG A 441 -26.89 -5.70 12.67
C ARG A 441 -26.20 -7.02 12.31
N GLY A 442 -24.95 -7.23 12.71
CA GLY A 442 -24.20 -8.45 12.41
C GLY A 442 -24.91 -9.70 12.91
N SER A 443 -25.56 -9.65 14.09
CA SER A 443 -26.33 -10.78 14.62
C SER A 443 -27.56 -11.15 13.80
N THR A 444 -28.09 -10.21 12.99
CA THR A 444 -29.33 -10.40 12.23
C THR A 444 -29.08 -10.67 10.75
N VAL A 445 -28.04 -10.07 10.16
CA VAL A 445 -27.77 -10.17 8.72
C VAL A 445 -26.74 -11.24 8.35
N LEU A 446 -25.83 -11.57 9.27
CA LEU A 446 -24.80 -12.58 8.98
C LEU A 446 -25.33 -14.00 9.24
N GLN A 447 -24.91 -14.93 8.40
CA GLN A 447 -25.03 -16.36 8.66
C GLN A 447 -24.25 -16.74 9.92
N THR A 448 -24.70 -17.76 10.65
CA THR A 448 -24.11 -18.16 11.95
C THR A 448 -22.61 -18.40 11.88
N TYR A 449 -22.09 -18.97 10.78
CA TYR A 449 -20.64 -19.22 10.63
C TYR A 449 -19.81 -17.93 10.44
N ASN A 450 -20.44 -16.81 10.12
CA ASN A 450 -19.81 -15.49 10.05
C ASN A 450 -20.00 -14.68 11.34
N GLN A 451 -20.78 -15.16 12.32
CA GLN A 451 -20.98 -14.50 13.61
C GLN A 451 -19.89 -14.91 14.61
N ILE A 452 -18.64 -14.52 14.31
CA ILE A 452 -17.47 -14.77 15.17
C ILE A 452 -17.24 -13.62 16.17
N SER A 453 -16.36 -13.84 17.15
CA SER A 453 -16.11 -12.83 18.18
C SER A 453 -15.45 -11.56 17.60
N PRO A 454 -15.73 -10.36 18.14
CA PRO A 454 -15.08 -9.12 17.74
C PRO A 454 -13.55 -9.20 17.77
N HIS A 455 -13.00 -9.78 18.85
CA HIS A 455 -11.56 -9.99 19.01
C HIS A 455 -10.97 -10.86 17.88
N GLU A 456 -11.67 -11.93 17.48
CA GLU A 456 -11.22 -12.79 16.38
C GLU A 456 -11.26 -12.06 15.04
N ILE A 457 -12.28 -11.23 14.78
CA ILE A 457 -12.37 -10.41 13.56
C ILE A 457 -11.15 -9.49 13.45
N ILE A 458 -10.82 -8.79 14.54
CA ILE A 458 -9.71 -7.84 14.55
C ILE A 458 -8.37 -8.57 14.47
N THR A 459 -8.18 -9.65 15.20
CA THR A 459 -6.94 -10.46 15.12
C THR A 459 -6.68 -10.95 13.69
N ARG A 460 -7.75 -11.35 12.99
CA ARG A 460 -7.67 -11.75 11.57
C ARG A 460 -7.25 -10.61 10.65
N ILE A 461 -7.91 -9.45 10.78
CA ILE A 461 -7.64 -8.27 9.94
C ILE A 461 -6.22 -7.73 10.17
N PHE A 462 -5.75 -7.72 11.41
CA PHE A 462 -4.50 -7.07 11.77
C PHE A 462 -3.29 -8.02 11.76
N SER A 463 -3.50 -9.33 11.65
CA SER A 463 -2.42 -10.31 11.66
C SER A 463 -2.72 -11.60 10.89
N ASP A 464 -3.69 -12.41 11.31
CA ASP A 464 -3.75 -13.82 10.89
C ASP A 464 -3.94 -13.99 9.37
N ASN A 465 -4.74 -13.12 8.74
CA ASN A 465 -5.02 -13.22 7.31
C ASN A 465 -3.78 -12.95 6.47
N ALA A 466 -3.05 -11.88 6.79
CA ALA A 466 -1.79 -11.55 6.13
C ALA A 466 -0.73 -12.63 6.38
N LEU A 467 -0.62 -13.13 7.62
CA LEU A 467 0.33 -14.20 7.96
C LEU A 467 0.02 -15.50 7.19
N ARG A 468 -1.26 -15.90 7.11
CA ARG A 468 -1.72 -17.05 6.31
C ARG A 468 -1.37 -16.88 4.84
N PHE A 469 -1.61 -15.70 4.29
CA PHE A 469 -1.31 -15.38 2.90
C PHE A 469 0.20 -15.49 2.63
N ILE A 470 1.03 -14.82 3.43
CA ILE A 470 2.49 -14.85 3.32
C ILE A 470 3.00 -16.29 3.44
N LYS A 471 2.54 -17.05 4.44
CA LYS A 471 2.93 -18.45 4.63
C LYS A 471 2.66 -19.31 3.39
N THR A 472 1.58 -19.02 2.67
CA THR A 472 1.14 -19.82 1.53
C THR A 472 1.91 -19.46 0.26
N TYR A 473 2.21 -18.18 0.06
CA TYR A 473 2.68 -17.69 -1.23
C TYR A 473 4.09 -17.09 -1.24
N PHE A 474 4.69 -16.79 -0.09
CA PHE A 474 6.07 -16.29 0.02
C PHE A 474 7.05 -17.45 0.26
N ILE A 475 7.34 -18.18 -0.83
CA ILE A 475 8.08 -19.44 -0.84
C ILE A 475 9.56 -19.24 -1.19
#